data_AF-A0A7V8E4M2-F1
#
_entry.id   AF-A0A7V8E4M2-F1
#
_cell.length_a   1.000
_cell.length_b   1.000
_cell.length_c   1.000
_cell.angle_alpha   90.00
_cell.angle_beta   90.00
_cell.angle_gamma   90.00
#
_symmetry.space_group_name_H-M   'P 1'
#
loop_
_entity.id
_entity.type
_entity.pdbx_description
1 polymer ?
#
loop_
_entity_poly.entity_id
_entity_poly.type
_entity_poly.pdbx_seq_one_letter_code
_entity_poly.pdbx_strand_id
1 'polypeptide(L)'
;MRPKSYPRLTTPLVRDGGRHGKLRPATWDEALDRAAKGLRAVTEAHGAKALGMFSCSKSTNEMNFVAQKFSRVIFGSNNIDSCNRT
;
A
#
# COMPACT_ATOMS: atom_id res chain seq x y z
N MET A 1 -29.61 -8.91 11.04
CA MET A 1 -28.70 -7.78 10.78
C MET A 1 -28.70 -7.51 9.27
N ARG A 2 -28.99 -6.28 8.81
CA ARG A 2 -28.97 -5.95 7.38
C ARG A 2 -27.50 -5.72 6.96
N PRO A 3 -26.97 -6.38 5.91
CA PRO A 3 -25.59 -6.19 5.52
C PRO A 3 -25.34 -4.75 5.08
N LYS A 4 -24.25 -4.16 5.58
CA LYS A 4 -23.84 -2.81 5.22
C LYS A 4 -23.29 -2.84 3.79
N SER A 5 -23.95 -2.15 2.87
CA SER A 5 -23.50 -2.01 1.48
C SER A 5 -22.43 -0.91 1.42
N TYR A 6 -21.23 -1.28 1.00
CA TYR A 6 -20.15 -0.33 0.72
C TYR A 6 -20.06 -0.11 -0.79
N PRO A 7 -20.12 1.13 -1.28
CA PRO A 7 -19.96 1.40 -2.71
C PRO A 7 -18.54 1.00 -3.14
N ARG A 8 -18.45 0.38 -4.33
CA ARG A 8 -17.17 -0.01 -4.92
C ARG A 8 -16.38 1.23 -5.30
N LEU A 9 -15.12 1.31 -4.86
CA LEU A 9 -14.18 2.32 -5.36
C LEU A 9 -13.77 1.97 -6.79
N THR A 10 -13.85 2.94 -7.71
CA THR A 10 -13.59 2.74 -9.15
C THR A 10 -12.45 3.60 -9.69
N THR A 11 -11.90 4.51 -8.88
CA THR A 11 -10.77 5.38 -9.23
C THR A 11 -9.78 5.45 -8.06
N PRO A 12 -8.48 5.63 -8.33
CA PRO A 12 -7.52 6.02 -7.31
C PRO A 12 -7.93 7.32 -6.62
N LEU A 13 -7.61 7.43 -5.33
CA LEU A 13 -7.81 8.64 -4.54
C LEU A 13 -6.49 9.08 -3.92
N VAL A 14 -6.15 10.36 -4.08
CA VAL A 14 -4.98 10.98 -3.45
C VAL A 14 -5.41 12.01 -2.41
N ARG A 15 -4.54 12.25 -1.42
CA ARG A 15 -4.79 13.21 -0.34
C ARG A 15 -3.99 14.49 -0.54
N ASP A 16 -4.69 15.62 -0.56
CA ASP A 16 -4.13 16.97 -0.65
C ASP A 16 -4.21 17.70 0.70
N GLY A 17 -3.18 18.44 1.09
CA GLY A 17 -3.12 19.12 2.39
C GLY A 17 -2.53 18.28 3.53
N GLY A 18 -1.74 17.24 3.19
CA GLY A 18 -1.03 16.41 4.17
C GLY A 18 -1.96 15.47 4.96
N ARG A 19 -1.57 15.11 6.19
CA ARG A 19 -2.26 14.10 7.02
C ARG A 19 -3.75 14.39 7.23
N HIS A 20 -4.11 15.67 7.37
CA HIS A 20 -5.50 16.12 7.61
C HIS A 20 -6.22 16.55 6.32
N GLY A 21 -5.59 16.30 5.18
CA GLY A 21 -6.09 16.63 3.86
C GLY A 21 -7.35 15.86 3.43
N LYS A 22 -8.04 16.37 2.41
CA LYS A 22 -9.20 15.68 1.80
C LYS A 22 -8.73 14.71 0.70
N LEU A 23 -9.46 13.60 0.53
CA LEU A 23 -9.25 12.68 -0.58
C LEU A 23 -9.96 13.23 -1.83
N ARG A 24 -9.30 13.13 -2.97
CA ARG A 24 -9.87 13.44 -4.29
C ARG A 24 -9.51 12.37 -5.32
N PRO A 25 -10.32 12.19 -6.39
CA PRO A 25 -9.96 11.37 -7.54
C PRO A 25 -8.61 11.75 -8.15
N ALA A 26 -7.90 10.74 -8.67
CA ALA A 26 -6.64 10.86 -9.38
C ALA A 26 -6.56 9.82 -10.50
N THR A 27 -5.69 10.07 -11.48
CA THR A 27 -5.30 9.06 -12.46
C THR A 27 -4.40 8.00 -11.80
N TRP A 28 -4.23 6.86 -12.47
CA TRP A 28 -3.31 5.82 -12.02
C TRP A 28 -1.87 6.33 -11.97
N ASP A 29 -1.43 7.08 -12.98
CA ASP A 29 -0.07 7.63 -13.04
C ASP A 29 0.21 8.54 -11.84
N GLU A 30 -0.69 9.49 -11.56
CA GLU A 30 -0.54 10.40 -10.42
C GLU A 30 -0.49 9.63 -9.08
N ALA A 31 -1.39 8.65 -8.91
CA ALA A 31 -1.47 7.88 -7.67
C ALA A 31 -0.21 7.04 -7.44
N LEU A 32 0.30 6.38 -8.49
CA LEU A 32 1.51 5.55 -8.42
C LEU A 32 2.76 6.41 -8.22
N ASP A 33 2.89 7.54 -8.91
CA ASP A 33 4.01 8.47 -8.73
C ASP A 33 4.05 9.01 -7.29
N ARG A 34 2.89 9.39 -6.75
CA ARG A 34 2.81 9.89 -5.37
C ARG A 34 3.15 8.81 -4.35
N ALA A 35 2.69 7.58 -4.54
CA ALA A 35 3.03 6.45 -3.69
C ALA A 35 4.54 6.16 -3.74
N ALA A 36 5.12 6.07 -4.94
CA ALA A 36 6.54 5.81 -5.14
C ALA A 36 7.42 6.91 -4.55
N LYS A 37 7.05 8.19 -4.73
CA LYS A 37 7.75 9.33 -4.12
C LYS A 37 7.76 9.25 -2.59
N GLY A 38 6.61 8.93 -1.98
CA GLY A 38 6.52 8.78 -0.52
C GLY A 38 7.38 7.63 0.01
N LEU A 39 7.34 6.47 -0.65
CA LEU A 39 8.16 5.32 -0.28
C LEU A 39 9.66 5.61 -0.39
N ARG A 40 10.11 6.22 -1.51
CA ARG A 40 11.51 6.63 -1.71
C ARG A 40 11.98 7.61 -0.65
N ALA A 41 11.19 8.65 -0.37
CA ALA A 41 11.55 9.65 0.64
C ALA A 41 11.75 9.04 2.04
N VAL A 42 10.91 8.09 2.43
CA VAL A 42 11.08 7.36 3.71
C VAL A 42 12.33 6.49 3.69
N THR A 43 12.59 5.79 2.59
CA THR A 43 13.81 4.96 2.46
C THR A 43 15.08 5.82 2.49
N GLU A 44 15.10 6.97 1.84
CA GLU A 44 16.23 7.90 1.85
C GLU A 44 16.49 8.48 3.25
N ALA A 45 15.43 8.81 3.99
CA ALA A 45 15.55 9.41 5.31
C ALA A 45 15.83 8.41 6.45
N HIS A 46 15.32 7.17 6.34
CA HIS A 46 15.27 6.23 7.46
C HIS A 46 15.76 4.81 7.12
N GLY A 47 16.15 4.58 5.87
CA GLY A 47 16.60 3.28 5.37
C GLY A 47 15.46 2.30 5.03
N ALA A 48 15.83 1.19 4.39
CA ALA A 48 14.93 0.13 3.94
C ALA A 48 14.01 -0.44 5.03
N LYS A 49 14.53 -0.60 6.25
CA LYS A 49 13.81 -1.17 7.40
C LYS A 49 12.72 -0.25 7.96
N ALA A 50 12.61 0.98 7.50
CA ALA A 50 11.50 1.87 7.85
C ALA A 50 10.23 1.59 7.03
N LEU A 51 10.33 0.83 5.93
CA LEU A 51 9.19 0.38 5.14
C LEU A 51 8.64 -0.95 5.66
N GLY A 52 7.35 -1.15 5.44
CA GLY A 52 6.66 -2.41 5.69
C GLY A 52 5.55 -2.68 4.68
N MET A 53 5.21 -3.95 4.50
CA MET A 53 4.15 -4.42 3.62
C MET A 53 3.17 -5.28 4.42
N PHE A 54 1.87 -5.10 4.19
CA PHE A 54 0.84 -5.92 4.83
C PHE A 54 -0.03 -6.58 3.75
N SER A 55 0.11 -7.89 3.57
CA SER A 55 -0.62 -8.65 2.55
C SER A 55 -1.93 -9.24 3.11
N CYS A 56 -2.70 -9.90 2.25
CA CYS A 56 -4.04 -10.38 2.60
C CYS A 56 -4.20 -11.87 2.29
N SER A 57 -4.63 -12.65 3.29
CA SER A 57 -4.93 -14.09 3.14
C SER A 57 -6.11 -14.37 2.20
N LYS A 58 -6.95 -13.36 1.93
CA LYS A 58 -8.07 -13.45 0.98
C LYS A 58 -7.67 -13.15 -0.47
N SER A 59 -6.41 -12.79 -0.72
CA SER A 59 -5.84 -12.65 -2.07
C SER A 59 -5.26 -13.99 -2.53
N THR A 60 -4.90 -14.12 -3.81
CA THR A 60 -4.27 -15.35 -4.29
C THR A 60 -2.86 -15.54 -3.72
N ASN A 61 -2.38 -16.77 -3.76
CA ASN A 61 -1.00 -17.13 -3.43
C ASN A 61 0.01 -16.39 -4.31
N GLU A 62 -0.27 -16.17 -5.60
CA GLU A 62 0.61 -15.40 -6.49
C GLU A 62 0.72 -13.95 -6.04
N MET A 63 -0.38 -13.33 -5.61
CA MET A 63 -0.36 -11.96 -5.08
C MET A 63 0.47 -11.87 -3.80
N ASN A 64 0.40 -12.87 -2.93
CA ASN A 64 1.24 -12.95 -1.74
C ASN A 64 2.72 -13.18 -2.09
N PHE A 65 3.00 -13.98 -3.13
CA PHE A 65 4.35 -14.16 -3.66
C PHE A 65 4.93 -12.84 -4.21
N VAL A 66 4.13 -12.06 -4.96
CA VAL A 66 4.56 -10.75 -5.47
C VAL A 66 4.79 -9.77 -4.32
N ALA A 67 3.91 -9.73 -3.31
CA ALA A 67 4.06 -8.84 -2.16
C ALA A 67 5.37 -9.12 -1.39
N GLN A 68 5.69 -10.39 -1.11
CA GLN A 68 6.93 -10.75 -0.43
C GLN A 68 8.18 -10.50 -1.27
N LYS A 69 8.11 -10.75 -2.58
CA LYS A 69 9.19 -10.39 -3.51
C LYS A 69 9.42 -8.88 -3.55
N PHE A 70 8.36 -8.08 -3.59
CA PHE A 70 8.46 -6.62 -3.60
C PHE A 70 9.11 -6.10 -2.31
N SER A 71 8.67 -6.56 -1.14
CA SER A 71 9.30 -6.16 0.13
C SER A 71 10.79 -6.56 0.19
N ARG A 72 11.11 -7.80 -0.16
CA ARG A 72 12.47 -8.33 0.02
C ARG A 72 13.46 -7.81 -1.02
N VAL A 73 13.03 -7.66 -2.28
CA VAL A 73 13.91 -7.30 -3.39
C VAL A 73 13.90 -5.79 -3.66
N ILE A 74 12.73 -5.14 -3.62
CA ILE A 74 12.61 -3.72 -3.97
C ILE A 74 12.84 -2.83 -2.74
N PHE A 75 12.20 -3.14 -1.61
CA PHE A 75 12.48 -2.39 -0.38
C PHE A 75 13.80 -2.80 0.26
N GLY A 76 14.25 -4.05 0.08
CA GLY A 76 15.41 -4.59 0.80
C GLY A 76 15.10 -4.88 2.27
N SER A 77 13.85 -5.22 2.58
CA SER A 77 13.38 -5.43 3.96
C SER A 77 12.51 -6.68 4.09
N ASN A 78 12.66 -7.37 5.23
CA ASN A 78 11.82 -8.50 5.62
C ASN A 78 10.56 -8.08 6.39
N ASN A 79 10.28 -6.77 6.51
CA ASN A 79 9.10 -6.25 7.19
C ASN A 79 7.83 -6.48 6.35
N ILE A 80 7.41 -7.72 6.22
CA ILE A 80 6.16 -8.11 5.59
C ILE A 80 5.40 -9.09 6.48
N ASP A 81 4.10 -8.84 6.62
CA ASP A 81 3.18 -9.71 7.36
C ASP A 81 1.82 -9.77 6.65
N SER A 82 0.88 -10.59 7.13
CA SER A 82 -0.45 -10.74 6.56
C SER A 82 -1.56 -10.85 7.61
N CYS A 83 -2.81 -10.73 7.18
CA CYS A 83 -3.99 -10.92 8.03
C CYS A 83 -4.11 -12.32 8.65
N ASN A 84 -3.29 -13.30 8.26
CA ASN A 84 -3.33 -14.65 8.79
C ASN A 84 -2.70 -14.67 10.20
N ARG A 85 -3.50 -14.30 11.20
CA ARG A 85 -3.22 -14.65 12.59
C ARG A 85 -3.64 -16.11 12.78
N THR A 86 -2.68 -17.01 12.91
CA THR A 86 -2.89 -18.29 13.59
C THR A 86 -3.17 -18.04 15.07
#